data_AF-A0A433C091-F1
#
_entry.id   AF-A0A433C091-F1
#
_cell.length_a   1.000
_cell.length_b   1.000
_cell.length_c   1.000
_cell.angle_alpha   90.00
_cell.angle_beta   90.00
_cell.angle_gamma   90.00
#
_symmetry.space_group_name_H-M   'P 1'
#
loop_
_entity.id
_entity.type
_entity.pdbx_description
1 polymer ?
#
loop_
_entity_poly.entity_id
_entity_poly.type
_entity_poly.pdbx_seq_one_letter_code
_entity_poly.pdbx_strand_id
1 'polypeptide(L)'
;MSTARLKRLVAGLAAAVSIPVALMGAGTAQANQVGLNFVPKIGGIWISWQGGSGGTWCTYTSDWFTTRAYQDPAGKAAFFVPGVPLNRTWDVDVNCDNGDSGFYNNYYY
;
A
#
# COMPACT_ATOMS: atom_id res chain seq x y z
N MET A 1 56.57 23.75 -14.36
CA MET A 1 55.65 24.89 -14.16
C MET A 1 55.59 25.66 -15.47
N SER A 2 54.48 25.95 -16.14
CA SER A 2 53.05 25.80 -15.81
C SER A 2 52.27 25.71 -17.13
N THR A 3 51.29 24.81 -17.17
CA THR A 3 50.32 24.61 -18.26
C THR A 3 49.16 25.59 -18.11
N ALA A 4 48.45 25.81 -19.23
CA ALA A 4 47.06 26.26 -19.32
C ALA A 4 46.79 27.78 -19.41
N ARG A 5 46.74 28.27 -20.65
CA ARG A 5 45.85 29.39 -21.02
C ARG A 5 44.51 28.83 -21.51
N LEU A 6 43.61 28.67 -20.55
CA LEU A 6 42.25 29.21 -20.54
C LEU A 6 41.61 29.46 -21.93
N LYS A 7 40.81 28.51 -22.41
CA LYS A 7 39.74 28.81 -23.38
C LYS A 7 38.44 28.14 -22.95
N ARG A 8 37.47 29.02 -22.64
CA ARG A 8 36.01 28.82 -22.69
C ARG A 8 35.39 27.96 -21.58
N LEU A 9 35.20 28.58 -20.42
CA LEU A 9 34.04 28.33 -19.56
C LEU A 9 32.97 29.35 -19.95
N VAL A 10 31.95 28.89 -20.69
CA VAL A 10 30.72 29.62 -20.95
C VAL A 10 29.61 28.88 -20.22
N ALA A 11 28.90 29.64 -19.38
CA ALA A 11 27.57 29.37 -18.81
C ALA A 11 27.46 28.13 -17.90
N GLY A 12 26.79 28.17 -16.75
CA GLY A 12 25.84 29.15 -16.26
C GLY A 12 25.70 29.04 -14.74
N LEU A 13 25.04 30.04 -14.19
CA LEU A 13 24.91 30.32 -12.78
C LEU A 13 24.36 29.15 -11.96
N ALA A 14 24.94 29.02 -10.77
CA ALA A 14 24.38 28.35 -9.63
C ALA A 14 22.98 28.90 -9.30
N ALA A 15 22.01 28.00 -9.17
CA ALA A 15 20.92 28.15 -8.23
C ALA A 15 20.94 26.91 -7.34
N ALA A 16 21.54 27.07 -6.16
CA ALA A 16 21.46 26.09 -5.10
C ALA A 16 20.01 26.02 -4.62
N VAL A 17 19.31 24.95 -4.96
CA VAL A 17 18.13 24.52 -4.22
C VAL A 17 18.49 23.17 -3.61
N SER A 18 18.66 23.21 -2.29
CA SER A 18 18.83 22.09 -1.39
C SER A 18 18.01 20.88 -1.80
N ILE A 19 18.69 19.77 -2.07
CA ILE A 19 18.14 18.45 -2.37
C ILE A 19 17.44 17.92 -1.10
N PRO A 20 16.16 17.53 -1.12
CA PRO A 20 15.73 16.41 -0.32
C PRO A 20 16.22 15.16 -1.06
N VAL A 21 17.37 14.64 -0.63
CA VAL A 21 17.83 13.29 -0.91
C VAL A 21 16.81 12.36 -0.26
N ALA A 22 15.71 12.07 -0.95
CA ALA A 22 14.69 11.12 -0.49
C ALA A 22 13.90 10.47 -1.65
N LEU A 23 14.39 10.56 -2.89
CA LEU A 23 13.87 9.76 -4.01
C LEU A 23 14.86 8.64 -4.41
N MET A 24 15.62 8.14 -3.45
CA MET A 24 16.38 6.89 -3.59
C MET A 24 15.90 5.96 -2.49
N GLY A 25 14.87 5.18 -2.79
CA GLY A 25 14.31 4.26 -1.81
C GLY A 25 12.89 3.74 -2.07
N ALA A 26 12.20 4.16 -3.13
CA ALA A 26 11.11 3.34 -3.66
C ALA A 26 11.73 2.42 -4.73
N GLY A 27 12.58 1.49 -4.30
CA GLY A 27 12.80 0.29 -5.12
C GLY A 27 11.40 -0.22 -5.46
N THR A 28 11.13 -0.51 -6.75
CA THR A 28 9.81 -0.90 -7.26
C THR A 28 9.07 -1.65 -6.17
N ALA A 29 8.15 -0.98 -5.47
CA ALA A 29 7.37 -1.68 -4.46
C ALA A 29 6.65 -2.74 -5.29
N GLN A 30 7.00 -4.01 -5.08
CA GLN A 30 6.45 -5.09 -5.88
C GLN A 30 5.00 -5.18 -5.46
N ALA A 31 4.16 -4.36 -6.10
CA ALA A 31 2.73 -4.35 -5.90
C ALA A 31 2.25 -5.77 -6.20
N ASN A 32 1.95 -6.51 -5.14
CA ASN A 32 1.56 -7.89 -5.21
C ASN A 32 0.10 -8.02 -4.85
N GLN A 33 -0.55 -9.04 -5.41
CA GLN A 33 -1.92 -9.33 -5.06
C GLN A 33 -2.00 -9.92 -3.64
N VAL A 34 -2.99 -9.51 -2.87
CA VAL A 34 -3.41 -10.17 -1.63
C VAL A 34 -4.74 -10.90 -1.88
N GLY A 35 -4.84 -12.14 -1.38
CA GLY A 35 -6.07 -12.92 -1.41
C GLY A 35 -6.87 -12.69 -0.13
N LEU A 36 -8.15 -12.35 -0.27
CA LEU A 36 -9.04 -12.13 0.87
C LEU A 36 -9.71 -13.43 1.33
N ASN A 37 -9.95 -13.52 2.64
CA ASN A 37 -10.67 -14.61 3.27
C ASN A 37 -11.61 -14.08 4.36
N PHE A 38 -12.82 -14.65 4.39
CA PHE A 38 -13.95 -14.21 5.17
C PHE A 38 -14.46 -15.35 6.04
N VAL A 39 -14.48 -15.17 7.35
CA VAL A 39 -14.89 -16.22 8.30
C VAL A 39 -16.01 -15.70 9.21
N PRO A 40 -17.28 -16.07 8.94
CA PRO A 40 -18.41 -15.74 9.80
C PRO A 40 -18.22 -16.25 11.23
N LYS A 41 -18.65 -15.44 12.21
CA LYS A 41 -18.72 -15.79 13.64
C LYS A 41 -20.00 -15.21 14.27
N ILE A 42 -20.34 -15.68 15.46
CA ILE A 42 -21.42 -15.08 16.23
C ILE A 42 -21.03 -13.62 16.52
N GLY A 43 -21.89 -12.67 16.13
CA GLY A 43 -21.71 -11.24 16.36
C GLY A 43 -20.92 -10.47 15.30
N GLY A 44 -20.41 -11.13 14.25
CA GLY A 44 -19.67 -10.44 13.19
C GLY A 44 -18.82 -11.36 12.32
N ILE A 45 -17.83 -10.80 11.63
CA ILE A 45 -16.99 -11.53 10.68
C ILE A 45 -15.51 -11.28 10.94
N TRP A 46 -14.70 -12.32 10.84
CA TRP A 46 -13.25 -12.17 10.69
C TRP A 46 -12.90 -11.99 9.23
N ILE A 47 -12.22 -10.89 8.94
CA ILE A 47 -11.71 -10.57 7.63
C ILE A 47 -10.20 -10.66 7.69
N SER A 48 -9.61 -11.37 6.74
CA SER A 48 -8.19 -11.59 6.67
C SER A 48 -7.72 -11.55 5.22
N TRP A 49 -6.44 -11.29 5.02
CA TRP A 49 -5.80 -11.51 3.72
C TRP A 49 -4.41 -12.11 3.89
N GLN A 50 -3.96 -12.73 2.81
CA GLN A 50 -2.62 -13.28 2.67
C GLN A 50 -2.07 -13.01 1.27
N GLY A 51 -0.80 -12.69 1.15
CA GLY A 51 -0.12 -12.46 -0.13
C GLY A 51 0.79 -11.24 -0.03
N GLY A 52 0.90 -10.44 -1.09
CA GLY A 52 1.62 -9.18 -1.01
C GLY A 52 3.15 -9.35 -1.00
N SER A 53 3.84 -8.26 -0.63
CA SER A 53 5.30 -8.11 -0.78
C SER A 53 6.02 -7.71 0.50
N GLY A 54 5.32 -7.51 1.62
CA GLY A 54 5.95 -7.28 2.92
C GLY A 54 5.09 -6.54 3.94
N GLY A 55 5.72 -6.13 5.03
CA GLY A 55 5.05 -5.47 6.15
C GLY A 55 4.70 -4.03 5.84
N THR A 56 3.42 -3.67 5.96
CA THR A 56 2.91 -2.35 5.57
C THR A 56 1.51 -2.11 6.17
N TRP A 57 1.06 -0.86 6.15
CA TRP A 57 -0.34 -0.57 6.46
C TRP A 57 -1.20 -0.72 5.21
N CYS A 58 -2.37 -1.34 5.38
CA CYS A 58 -3.36 -1.48 4.33
C CYS A 58 -4.70 -0.89 4.76
N THR A 59 -5.39 -0.28 3.80
CA THR A 59 -6.75 0.23 3.93
C THR A 59 -7.70 -0.79 3.34
N TYR A 60 -8.61 -1.27 4.18
CA TYR A 60 -9.75 -2.08 3.79
C TYR A 60 -10.95 -1.17 3.55
N THR A 61 -11.63 -1.35 2.42
CA THR A 61 -12.81 -0.58 2.04
C THR A 61 -13.92 -1.48 1.55
N SER A 62 -15.14 -1.13 1.93
CA SER A 62 -16.40 -1.64 1.41
C SER A 62 -17.42 -0.50 1.34
N ASP A 63 -18.58 -0.73 0.74
CA ASP A 63 -19.63 0.29 0.63
C ASP A 63 -20.19 0.76 1.98
N TRP A 64 -19.98 0.01 3.07
CA TRP A 64 -20.52 0.32 4.40
C TRP A 64 -19.46 0.38 5.51
N PHE A 65 -18.21 0.01 5.25
CA PHE A 65 -17.16 -0.01 6.26
C PHE A 65 -15.77 0.23 5.66
N THR A 66 -14.97 1.05 6.36
CA THR A 66 -13.57 1.32 6.02
C THR A 66 -12.73 1.24 7.28
N THR A 67 -11.60 0.57 7.21
CA THR A 67 -10.63 0.50 8.32
C THR A 67 -9.20 0.33 7.81
N ARG A 68 -8.22 0.47 8.70
CA ARG A 68 -6.83 0.13 8.40
C ARG A 68 -6.37 -1.05 9.26
N ALA A 69 -5.59 -1.93 8.65
CA ALA A 69 -4.91 -3.01 9.36
C ALA A 69 -3.46 -3.11 8.88
N TYR A 70 -2.57 -3.49 9.79
CA TYR A 70 -1.18 -3.73 9.46
C TYR A 70 -1.04 -5.14 8.88
N GLN A 71 -0.49 -5.22 7.68
CA GLN A 71 0.00 -6.46 7.08
C GLN A 71 1.38 -6.75 7.65
N ASP A 72 1.56 -7.95 8.18
CA ASP A 72 2.84 -8.40 8.71
C ASP A 72 3.88 -8.65 7.59
N PRO A 73 5.18 -8.82 7.92
CA PRO A 73 6.20 -9.13 6.92
C PRO A 73 5.98 -10.43 6.14
N ALA A 74 5.12 -11.33 6.63
CA ALA A 74 4.73 -12.55 5.91
C ALA A 74 3.52 -12.34 5.00
N GLY A 75 3.05 -11.09 4.86
CA GLY A 75 1.99 -10.73 3.95
C GLY A 75 0.59 -11.00 4.50
N LYS A 76 0.43 -11.08 5.82
CA LYS A 76 -0.84 -11.44 6.46
C LYS A 76 -1.40 -10.30 7.29
N ALA A 77 -2.72 -10.11 7.23
CA ALA A 77 -3.43 -9.28 8.21
C ALA A 77 -4.79 -9.90 8.53
N ALA A 78 -5.34 -9.54 9.69
CA ALA A 78 -6.71 -9.88 10.05
C ALA A 78 -7.30 -8.87 11.03
N PHE A 79 -8.62 -8.69 10.97
CA PHE A 79 -9.40 -7.96 11.96
C PHE A 79 -10.82 -8.48 12.03
N PHE A 80 -11.51 -8.18 13.13
CA PHE A 80 -12.91 -8.53 13.35
C PHE A 80 -13.80 -7.31 13.12
N VAL A 81 -14.89 -7.51 12.37
CA VAL A 81 -15.92 -6.48 12.16
C VAL A 81 -17.22 -6.92 12.83
N PRO A 82 -17.65 -6.23 13.91
CA PRO A 82 -18.99 -6.42 14.45
C PRO A 82 -20.04 -5.72 13.57
N GLY A 83 -21.28 -6.21 13.60
CA GLY A 83 -22.41 -5.48 13.00
C GLY A 83 -22.43 -5.42 11.47
N VAL A 84 -21.92 -6.46 10.82
CA VAL A 84 -21.94 -6.60 9.35
C VAL A 84 -23.39 -6.59 8.84
N PRO A 85 -23.72 -5.80 7.79
CA PRO A 85 -25.02 -5.84 7.15
C PRO A 85 -25.36 -7.25 6.65
N LEU A 86 -26.57 -7.71 6.94
CA LEU A 86 -27.07 -9.02 6.56
C LEU A 86 -27.94 -8.94 5.31
N ASN A 87 -28.02 -10.06 4.60
CA ASN A 87 -28.86 -10.30 3.43
C ASN A 87 -28.57 -9.36 2.25
N ARG A 88 -27.29 -9.05 2.02
CA ARG A 88 -26.89 -8.25 0.86
C ARG A 88 -25.48 -8.59 0.39
N THR A 89 -25.22 -8.30 -0.88
CA THR A 89 -23.87 -8.32 -1.43
C THR A 89 -23.15 -7.00 -1.19
N TRP A 90 -21.83 -7.09 -1.13
CA TRP A 90 -20.94 -5.96 -1.03
C TRP A 90 -19.58 -6.31 -1.62
N ASP A 91 -18.93 -5.27 -2.15
CA ASP A 91 -17.60 -5.35 -2.72
C ASP A 91 -16.57 -4.94 -1.68
N VAL A 92 -15.38 -5.51 -1.82
CA VAL A 92 -14.29 -5.33 -0.87
C VAL A 92 -12.99 -5.04 -1.61
N ASP A 93 -12.35 -3.95 -1.22
CA ASP A 93 -11.03 -3.53 -1.70
C ASP A 93 -10.04 -3.47 -0.54
N VAL A 94 -8.83 -3.95 -0.77
CA VAL A 94 -7.67 -3.77 0.10
C VAL A 94 -6.59 -3.07 -0.70
N ASN A 95 -6.11 -1.93 -0.19
CA ASN A 95 -5.03 -1.16 -0.80
C ASN A 95 -3.96 -0.87 0.25
N CYS A 96 -2.74 -1.32 0.00
CA CYS A 96 -1.61 -1.17 0.90
C CYS A 96 -0.68 -0.02 0.50
N ASP A 97 0.00 0.59 1.47
CA ASP A 97 0.90 1.74 1.23
C ASP A 97 2.11 1.36 0.35
N ASN A 98 2.42 0.06 0.23
CA ASN A 98 3.45 -0.48 -0.67
C ASN A 98 2.92 -0.87 -2.06
N GLY A 99 1.66 -0.55 -2.37
CA GLY A 99 1.03 -0.90 -3.64
C GLY A 99 0.43 -2.30 -3.71
N ASP A 100 0.56 -3.14 -2.68
CA ASP A 100 -0.16 -4.41 -2.62
C ASP A 100 -1.67 -4.14 -2.66
N SER A 101 -2.42 -5.01 -3.34
CA SER A 101 -3.87 -4.83 -3.44
C SER A 101 -4.63 -6.14 -3.55
N GLY A 102 -5.88 -6.13 -3.14
CA GLY A 102 -6.77 -7.27 -3.24
C GLY A 102 -8.19 -6.79 -3.44
N PHE A 103 -8.96 -7.56 -4.20
CA PHE A 103 -10.36 -7.27 -4.46
C PHE A 103 -11.18 -8.54 -4.31
N TYR A 104 -12.34 -8.43 -3.67
CA TYR A 104 -13.37 -9.46 -3.65
C TYR A 104 -14.70 -8.85 -4.09
N ASN A 105 -15.25 -9.40 -5.17
CA ASN A 105 -16.50 -8.94 -5.75
C ASN A 105 -17.69 -9.74 -5.18
N ASN A 106 -18.79 -9.07 -4.88
CA ASN A 106 -20.07 -9.69 -4.51
C ASN A 106 -19.98 -10.67 -3.32
N TYR A 107 -19.29 -10.28 -2.25
CA TYR A 107 -19.36 -11.06 -1.01
C TYR A 107 -20.78 -10.94 -0.43
N TYR A 108 -21.47 -12.07 -0.25
CA TYR A 108 -22.81 -12.12 0.35
C TYR A 108 -22.69 -12.50 1.82
N TYR A 109 -23.31 -11.71 2.70
CA TYR A 109 -23.38 -11.95 4.14
C TYR A 109 -24.79 -11.72 4.66
#